data_AF-A0A2L1JIY7-F1
#
_entry.id   AF-A0A2L1JIY7-F1
#
_cell.length_a   1.000
_cell.length_b   1.000
_cell.length_c   1.000
_cell.angle_alpha   90.00
_cell.angle_beta   90.00
_cell.angle_gamma   90.00
#
_symmetry.space_group_name_H-M   'P 1'
#
loop_
_entity.id
_entity.type
_entity.pdbx_description
1 polymer ?
#
loop_
_entity_poly.entity_id
_entity_poly.type
_entity_poly.pdbx_seq_one_letter_code
_entity_poly.pdbx_strand_id
1 'polypeptide(L)'
;MLARGNHIVASGNHLSAIISTTLSERAGIIRGFNRFYTHQIGVLQEHLLQSDFSLTEIRVMYELSSRGDLTSADLCQMLGLDAGYLSRLIKGFEKKGLVEKVRSVTDARAVQLHLSDLGRSVLAPLEQKTQLEVIALLQGLPELQQQQLTAAMQRIQTLLQGRAPSYLLRDPQPGDMGLVVQQQAALYAREYHWNWEFEALVAEIVAKYLREFDPSCERCWIAEKDGEVVGSVFVIRHDETTAKLRMLYVDASARGMGIGQRLVDECLRFARHAGYQRMVLWTMSALTDACKLYQKAGFELIEEEPTQSFGKPLVSQTWARDL
;
A
#
# COMPACT_ATOMS: atom_id res chain seq x y z
N MET A 1 -49.76 -29.62 29.07
CA MET A 1 -49.06 -30.25 27.94
C MET A 1 -48.76 -29.17 26.91
N LEU A 2 -47.46 -28.95 26.69
CA LEU A 2 -46.81 -28.16 25.63
C LEU A 2 -46.83 -26.61 25.67
N ALA A 3 -45.64 -26.10 26.00
CA ALA A 3 -45.11 -24.78 25.66
C ALA A 3 -44.33 -24.83 24.34
N ARG A 4 -44.15 -23.65 23.70
CA ARG A 4 -42.96 -23.10 22.97
C ARG A 4 -43.47 -22.09 21.93
N GLY A 5 -43.10 -20.80 21.90
CA GLY A 5 -41.93 -20.13 22.48
C GLY A 5 -40.92 -19.80 21.39
N ASN A 6 -41.06 -18.60 20.81
CA ASN A 6 -40.21 -17.92 19.82
C ASN A 6 -38.70 -18.08 20.03
N HIS A 7 -37.95 -18.20 18.92
CA HIS A 7 -36.52 -17.88 18.72
C HIS A 7 -36.16 -18.33 17.26
N ILE A 8 -35.35 -17.70 16.39
CA ILE A 8 -34.47 -16.52 16.36
C ILE A 8 -34.36 -16.14 14.86
N VAL A 9 -34.62 -14.87 14.51
CA VAL A 9 -34.14 -14.24 13.26
C VAL A 9 -33.42 -12.96 13.67
N ALA A 10 -32.17 -13.10 14.13
CA ALA A 10 -31.34 -11.97 14.55
C ALA A 10 -29.85 -12.34 14.45
N SER A 11 -29.33 -12.48 13.24
CA SER A 11 -27.88 -12.66 13.03
C SER A 11 -27.33 -11.84 11.86
N GLY A 12 -28.16 -11.38 10.91
CA GLY A 12 -27.73 -10.53 9.79
C GLY A 12 -27.56 -9.04 10.11
N ASN A 13 -28.25 -8.52 11.13
CA ASN A 13 -28.28 -7.06 11.42
C ASN A 13 -27.15 -6.60 12.35
N HIS A 14 -26.48 -7.52 13.04
CA HIS A 14 -25.42 -7.19 13.98
C HIS A 14 -24.08 -6.93 13.27
N LEU A 15 -23.75 -7.68 12.22
CA LEU A 15 -22.50 -7.51 11.46
C LEU A 15 -22.50 -6.20 10.64
N SER A 16 -23.63 -5.85 10.00
CA SER A 16 -23.77 -4.57 9.28
C SER A 16 -23.73 -3.37 10.24
N ALA A 17 -24.37 -3.49 11.40
CA ALA A 17 -24.29 -2.47 12.46
C ALA A 17 -22.87 -2.34 13.02
N ILE A 18 -22.16 -3.45 13.27
CA ILE A 18 -20.78 -3.43 13.76
C ILE A 18 -19.83 -2.82 12.71
N ILE A 19 -19.94 -3.19 11.43
CA ILE A 19 -19.16 -2.60 10.33
C ILE A 19 -19.43 -1.09 10.21
N SER A 20 -20.70 -0.68 10.36
CA SER A 20 -21.12 0.74 10.38
C SER A 20 -20.54 1.48 11.58
N THR A 21 -20.49 0.86 12.76
CA THR A 21 -19.89 1.43 13.97
C THR A 21 -18.38 1.61 13.79
N THR A 22 -17.67 0.60 13.27
CA THR A 22 -16.22 0.68 13.03
C THR A 22 -15.88 1.74 11.97
N LEU A 23 -16.70 1.89 10.92
CA LEU A 23 -16.47 2.92 9.90
C LEU A 23 -16.72 4.33 10.46
N SER A 24 -17.73 4.49 11.32
CA SER A 24 -18.00 5.75 12.03
C SER A 24 -16.87 6.14 12.98
N GLU A 25 -16.32 5.16 13.72
CA GLU A 25 -15.13 5.36 14.56
C GLU A 25 -13.92 5.81 13.73
N ARG A 26 -13.65 5.13 12.60
CA ARG A 26 -12.59 5.51 11.64
C ARG A 26 -12.80 6.91 11.08
N ALA A 27 -14.04 7.28 10.73
CA ALA A 27 -14.38 8.63 10.30
C ALA A 27 -14.17 9.66 11.44
N GLY A 28 -14.40 9.28 12.69
CA GLY A 28 -14.06 10.06 13.88
C GLY A 28 -12.57 10.38 13.97
N ILE A 29 -11.72 9.37 13.77
CA ILE A 29 -10.25 9.50 13.75
C ILE A 29 -9.82 10.48 12.65
N ILE A 30 -10.31 10.29 11.41
CA ILE A 30 -9.97 11.16 10.28
C ILE A 30 -10.39 12.60 10.54
N ARG A 31 -11.61 12.84 11.03
CA ARG A 31 -12.08 14.19 11.37
C ARG A 31 -11.27 14.82 12.50
N GLY A 32 -10.87 14.04 13.49
CA GLY A 32 -9.98 14.47 14.57
C GLY A 32 -8.62 14.91 14.04
N PHE A 33 -8.00 14.08 13.21
CA PHE A 33 -6.75 14.40 12.53
C PHE A 33 -6.88 15.66 11.67
N ASN A 34 -7.91 15.78 10.84
CA ASN A 34 -8.09 16.96 9.99
C ASN A 34 -8.21 18.25 10.80
N ARG A 35 -8.95 18.25 11.92
CA ARG A 35 -9.05 19.42 12.81
C ARG A 35 -7.71 19.78 13.44
N PHE A 36 -7.00 18.79 13.97
CA PHE A 36 -5.67 18.96 14.53
C PHE A 36 -4.70 19.51 13.48
N TYR A 37 -4.66 18.89 12.30
CA TYR A 37 -3.74 19.26 11.24
C TYR A 37 -4.05 20.66 10.69
N THR A 38 -5.31 20.99 10.43
CA THR A 38 -5.72 22.34 9.98
C THR A 38 -5.30 23.43 10.96
N HIS A 39 -5.36 23.15 12.27
CA HIS A 39 -4.82 24.05 13.29
C HIS A 39 -3.30 24.14 13.23
N GLN A 40 -2.61 23.00 13.11
CA GLN A 40 -1.15 22.92 13.03
C GLN A 40 -0.58 23.70 11.85
N ILE A 41 -1.24 23.68 10.69
CA ILE A 41 -0.80 24.38 9.47
C ILE A 41 -1.39 25.79 9.31
N GLY A 42 -2.12 26.29 10.32
CA GLY A 42 -2.59 27.68 10.35
C GLY A 42 -3.58 28.09 9.26
N VAL A 43 -4.23 27.13 8.58
CA VAL A 43 -5.10 27.37 7.40
C VAL A 43 -6.31 28.27 7.67
N LEU A 44 -6.74 28.40 8.93
CA LEU A 44 -7.87 29.23 9.32
C LEU A 44 -7.51 30.71 9.53
N GLN A 45 -6.25 31.11 9.36
CA GLN A 45 -5.88 32.52 9.36
C GLN A 45 -6.32 33.17 8.05
N GLU A 46 -7.11 34.25 8.14
CA GLU A 46 -7.69 34.98 6.99
C GLU A 46 -6.63 35.44 5.98
N HIS A 47 -5.43 35.71 6.49
CA HIS A 47 -4.23 36.06 5.75
C HIS A 47 -3.12 35.08 6.10
N LEU A 48 -2.72 34.23 5.15
CA LEU A 48 -1.67 33.24 5.40
C LEU A 48 -0.35 34.00 5.66
N LEU A 49 0.30 33.70 6.79
CA LEU A 49 1.59 34.27 7.18
C LEU A 49 1.63 35.81 7.31
N GLN A 50 0.48 36.45 7.59
CA GLN A 50 0.32 37.92 7.61
C GLN A 50 0.56 38.60 6.24
N SER A 51 0.32 37.87 5.15
CA SER A 51 0.40 38.43 3.79
C SER A 51 -0.94 39.02 3.33
N ASP A 52 -0.91 39.91 2.34
CA ASP A 52 -2.14 40.43 1.71
C ASP A 52 -2.87 39.39 0.82
N PHE A 53 -2.48 38.11 0.89
CA PHE A 53 -3.01 37.04 0.06
C PHE A 53 -3.70 35.97 0.90
N SER A 54 -4.81 35.48 0.37
CA SER A 54 -5.50 34.30 0.87
C SER A 54 -4.72 33.02 0.56
N LEU A 55 -5.02 31.94 1.29
CA LEU A 55 -4.46 30.61 1.03
C LEU A 55 -4.67 30.16 -0.42
N THR A 56 -5.87 30.39 -0.97
CA THR A 56 -6.19 29.99 -2.34
C THR A 56 -5.39 30.79 -3.36
N GLU A 57 -5.20 32.09 -3.13
CA GLU A 57 -4.34 32.92 -3.98
C GLU A 57 -2.89 32.41 -3.99
N ILE A 58 -2.32 32.15 -2.81
CA ILE A 58 -0.96 31.61 -2.69
C ILE A 58 -0.87 30.25 -3.35
N ARG A 59 -1.88 29.38 -3.18
CA ARG A 59 -1.88 28.05 -3.81
C ARG A 59 -1.89 28.13 -5.33
N VAL A 60 -2.69 29.03 -5.91
CA VAL A 60 -2.69 29.25 -7.36
C VAL A 60 -1.32 29.75 -7.84
N MET A 61 -0.71 30.72 -7.15
CA MET A 61 0.62 31.23 -7.51
C MET A 61 1.69 30.12 -7.41
N TYR A 62 1.63 29.28 -6.37
CA TYR A 62 2.53 28.14 -6.17
C TYR A 62 2.46 27.12 -7.31
N GLU A 63 1.25 26.72 -7.72
CA GLU A 63 1.10 25.75 -8.82
C GLU A 63 1.60 26.33 -10.15
N LEU A 64 1.37 27.62 -10.40
CA LEU A 64 1.89 28.33 -11.57
C LEU A 64 3.42 28.44 -11.56
N SER A 65 4.02 28.64 -10.38
CA SER A 65 5.48 28.70 -10.20
C SER A 65 6.15 27.34 -10.41
N SER A 66 5.55 26.27 -9.87
CA SER A 66 6.17 24.95 -9.79
C SER A 66 6.03 24.11 -11.07
N ARG A 67 4.90 24.20 -11.78
CA ARG A 67 4.62 23.35 -12.94
C ARG A 67 4.76 24.08 -14.27
N GLY A 68 4.64 25.42 -14.29
CA GLY A 68 4.60 26.22 -15.51
C GLY A 68 3.41 25.88 -16.42
N ASP A 69 3.09 26.76 -17.37
CA ASP A 69 2.27 26.44 -18.54
C ASP A 69 0.85 25.90 -18.29
N LEU A 70 0.24 26.21 -17.14
CA LEU A 70 -1.09 25.73 -16.77
C LEU A 70 -2.21 26.56 -17.40
N THR A 71 -3.27 25.90 -17.84
CA THR A 71 -4.52 26.58 -18.21
C THR A 71 -5.41 26.80 -16.98
N SER A 72 -6.45 27.64 -17.13
CA SER A 72 -7.47 27.76 -16.09
C SER A 72 -8.22 26.45 -15.83
N ALA A 73 -8.37 25.59 -16.85
CA ALA A 73 -9.01 24.29 -16.69
C ALA A 73 -8.16 23.34 -15.82
N ASP A 74 -6.84 23.33 -16.04
CA ASP A 74 -5.89 22.53 -15.25
C ASP A 74 -5.93 22.94 -13.77
N LEU A 75 -5.92 24.25 -13.50
CA LEU A 75 -6.01 24.79 -12.15
C LEU A 75 -7.35 24.46 -11.46
N CYS A 76 -8.48 24.56 -12.18
CA CYS A 76 -9.78 24.17 -11.63
C CYS A 76 -9.81 22.69 -11.24
N GLN A 77 -9.33 21.81 -12.14
CA GLN A 77 -9.32 20.37 -11.89
C GLN A 77 -8.37 20.00 -10.74
N MET A 78 -7.18 20.59 -10.71
CA MET A 78 -6.15 20.26 -9.73
C MET A 78 -6.49 20.77 -8.33
N LEU A 79 -7.07 21.97 -8.22
CA LEU A 79 -7.36 22.62 -6.94
C LEU A 79 -8.83 22.42 -6.49
N GLY A 80 -9.66 21.79 -7.31
CA GLY A 80 -11.09 21.63 -7.02
C GLY A 80 -11.86 22.94 -6.95
N LEU A 81 -11.41 23.96 -7.70
CA LEU A 81 -11.99 25.30 -7.67
C LEU A 81 -13.07 25.48 -8.75
N ASP A 82 -14.08 26.29 -8.43
CA ASP A 82 -15.07 26.74 -9.41
C ASP A 82 -14.45 27.67 -10.47
N ALA A 83 -14.85 27.49 -11.73
CA ALA A 83 -14.30 28.25 -12.86
C ALA A 83 -14.59 29.76 -12.76
N GLY A 84 -15.76 30.14 -12.24
CA GLY A 84 -16.12 31.55 -12.04
C GLY A 84 -15.32 32.20 -10.90
N TYR A 85 -15.03 31.46 -9.83
CA TYR A 85 -14.14 31.91 -8.77
C TYR A 85 -12.69 32.06 -9.26
N LEU A 86 -12.15 31.03 -9.93
CA LEU A 86 -10.78 31.08 -10.46
C LEU A 86 -10.60 32.22 -11.47
N SER A 87 -11.56 32.44 -12.37
CA SER A 87 -11.48 33.53 -13.36
C SER A 87 -11.40 34.92 -12.70
N ARG A 88 -12.16 35.14 -11.62
CA ARG A 88 -12.09 36.39 -10.84
C ARG A 88 -10.73 36.57 -10.17
N LEU A 89 -10.19 35.48 -9.60
CA LEU A 89 -8.89 35.46 -8.95
C LEU A 89 -7.75 35.79 -9.93
N ILE A 90 -7.72 35.13 -11.10
CA ILE A 90 -6.73 35.38 -12.15
C ILE A 90 -6.81 36.82 -12.66
N LYS A 91 -8.01 37.38 -12.88
CA LYS A 91 -8.16 38.80 -13.26
C LYS A 91 -7.59 39.75 -12.20
N GLY A 92 -7.74 39.40 -10.92
CA GLY A 92 -7.13 40.13 -9.81
C GLY A 92 -5.60 40.12 -9.89
N PHE A 93 -5.01 38.96 -10.18
CA PHE A 93 -3.56 38.81 -10.35
C PHE A 93 -3.02 39.55 -11.58
N GLU A 94 -3.70 39.49 -12.72
CA GLU A 94 -3.32 40.26 -13.91
C GLU A 94 -3.33 41.77 -13.62
N LYS A 95 -4.36 42.27 -12.93
CA LYS A 95 -4.45 43.69 -12.54
C LYS A 95 -3.30 44.10 -11.60
N LYS A 96 -2.85 43.19 -10.73
CA LYS A 96 -1.69 43.39 -9.84
C LYS A 96 -0.34 43.11 -10.53
N GLY A 97 -0.34 42.71 -11.81
CA GLY A 97 0.88 42.37 -12.56
C GLY A 97 1.58 41.09 -12.08
N LEU A 98 0.88 40.20 -11.38
CA LEU A 98 1.45 38.98 -10.77
C LEU A 98 1.38 37.76 -11.69
N VAL A 99 0.41 37.75 -12.61
CA VAL A 99 0.18 36.67 -13.57
C VAL A 99 0.03 37.26 -14.96
N GLU A 100 0.61 36.56 -15.93
CA GLU A 100 0.54 36.88 -17.36
C GLU A 100 -0.15 35.75 -18.12
N LYS A 101 -0.86 36.13 -19.19
CA LYS A 101 -1.50 35.20 -20.11
C LYS A 101 -0.70 35.11 -21.40
N VAL A 102 -0.23 33.92 -21.71
CA VAL A 102 0.48 33.62 -22.95
C VAL A 102 -0.39 32.70 -23.78
N ARG A 103 -0.52 32.98 -25.09
CA ARG A 103 -1.20 32.04 -25.99
C ARG A 103 -0.34 30.80 -26.11
N SER A 104 -0.95 29.63 -25.94
CA SER A 104 -0.23 28.37 -26.10
C SER A 104 0.32 28.26 -27.53
N VAL A 105 1.55 27.77 -27.61
CA VAL A 105 2.24 27.50 -28.88
C VAL A 105 1.73 26.20 -29.51
N THR A 106 1.17 25.29 -28.71
CA THR A 106 0.68 23.96 -29.12
C THR A 106 -0.81 23.92 -29.44
N ASP A 107 -1.61 24.78 -28.81
CA ASP A 107 -3.04 24.97 -29.13
C ASP A 107 -3.39 26.46 -29.10
N ALA A 108 -3.60 27.06 -30.28
CA ALA A 108 -3.92 28.49 -30.39
C ALA A 108 -5.25 28.90 -29.70
N ARG A 109 -6.08 27.93 -29.30
CA ARG A 109 -7.31 28.16 -28.53
C ARG A 109 -7.08 28.16 -27.02
N ALA A 110 -5.95 27.62 -26.56
CA ALA A 110 -5.60 27.55 -25.15
C ALA A 110 -4.77 28.77 -24.74
N VAL A 111 -5.13 29.35 -23.59
CA VAL A 111 -4.36 30.42 -22.95
C VAL A 111 -3.70 29.83 -21.71
N GLN A 112 -2.38 29.91 -21.68
CA GLN A 112 -1.55 29.48 -20.56
C GLN A 112 -1.31 30.64 -19.62
N LEU A 113 -1.26 30.32 -18.34
CA LEU A 113 -1.02 31.25 -17.25
C LEU A 113 0.41 31.07 -16.77
N HIS A 114 1.10 32.18 -16.60
CA HIS A 114 2.46 32.21 -16.08
C HIS A 114 2.52 33.18 -14.92
N LEU A 115 3.27 32.82 -13.88
CA LEU A 115 3.65 33.79 -12.87
C LEU A 115 4.65 34.77 -13.50
N SER A 116 4.41 36.08 -13.35
CA SER A 116 5.35 37.12 -13.80
C SER A 116 6.57 37.15 -12.88
N ASP A 117 7.60 37.93 -13.24
CA ASP A 117 8.75 38.13 -12.36
C ASP A 117 8.36 38.84 -11.05
N LEU A 118 7.39 39.77 -11.11
CA LEU A 118 6.81 40.37 -9.92
C LEU A 118 6.08 39.32 -9.07
N GLY A 119 5.25 38.48 -9.70
CA GLY A 119 4.55 37.40 -9.01
C GLY A 119 5.50 36.43 -8.32
N ARG A 120 6.59 36.03 -8.99
CA ARG A 120 7.67 35.22 -8.41
C ARG A 120 8.32 35.91 -7.21
N SER A 121 8.65 37.21 -7.32
CA SER A 121 9.26 37.97 -6.23
C SER A 121 8.35 38.11 -5.00
N VAL A 122 7.03 38.13 -5.21
CA VAL A 122 6.02 38.18 -4.14
C VAL A 122 5.84 36.81 -3.49
N LEU A 123 5.86 35.74 -4.28
CA LEU A 123 5.65 34.37 -3.80
C LEU A 123 6.86 33.84 -3.02
N ALA A 124 8.08 34.11 -3.47
CA ALA A 124 9.32 33.58 -2.89
C ALA A 124 9.45 33.76 -1.36
N PRO A 125 9.23 34.96 -0.77
CA PRO A 125 9.32 35.12 0.68
C PRO A 125 8.22 34.36 1.44
N LEU A 126 7.05 34.15 0.83
CA LEU A 126 5.96 33.37 1.43
C LEU A 126 6.32 31.88 1.46
N GLU A 127 6.82 31.34 0.35
CA GLU A 127 7.31 29.95 0.28
C GLU A 127 8.44 29.71 1.28
N GLN A 128 9.40 30.63 1.35
CA GLN A 128 10.52 30.52 2.28
C GLN A 128 10.02 30.49 3.73
N LYS A 129 9.05 31.34 4.09
CA LYS A 129 8.48 31.37 5.44
C LYS A 129 7.71 30.09 5.77
N THR A 130 6.88 29.58 4.85
CA THR A 130 6.22 28.28 5.01
C THR A 130 7.25 27.14 5.17
N GLN A 131 8.32 27.15 4.37
CA GLN A 131 9.37 26.14 4.46
C GLN A 131 10.09 26.20 5.82
N LEU A 132 10.42 27.38 6.31
CA LEU A 132 11.06 27.57 7.61
C LEU A 132 10.17 27.09 8.77
N GLU A 133 8.85 27.28 8.70
CA GLU A 133 7.91 26.74 9.70
C GLU A 133 7.91 25.21 9.73
N VAL A 134 7.91 24.57 8.56
CA VAL A 134 8.01 23.10 8.47
C VAL A 134 9.37 22.61 8.98
N ILE A 135 10.47 23.31 8.65
CA ILE A 135 11.80 22.98 9.17
C ILE A 135 11.84 23.10 10.69
N ALA A 136 11.29 24.18 11.26
CA ALA A 136 11.24 24.38 12.71
C ALA A 136 10.42 23.27 13.41
N LEU A 137 9.32 22.83 12.79
CA LEU A 137 8.54 21.68 13.26
C LEU A 137 9.39 20.40 13.26
N LEU A 138 10.12 20.12 12.19
CA LEU A 138 10.96 18.93 12.08
C LEU A 138 12.18 18.98 13.02
N GLN A 139 12.77 20.16 13.26
CA GLN A 139 13.87 20.35 14.20
C GLN A 139 13.48 20.00 15.65
N GLY A 140 12.20 20.08 15.98
CA GLY A 140 11.67 19.61 17.28
C GLY A 140 11.63 18.09 17.44
N LEU A 141 11.92 17.32 16.37
CA LEU A 141 11.85 15.87 16.35
C LEU A 141 13.24 15.24 16.13
N PRO A 142 13.61 14.16 16.84
CA PRO A 142 14.75 13.32 16.48
C PRO A 142 14.65 12.80 15.04
N GLU A 143 15.79 12.55 14.39
CA GLU A 143 15.85 12.13 12.98
C GLU A 143 14.95 10.94 12.65
N LEU A 144 14.94 9.91 13.51
CA LEU A 144 14.06 8.75 13.34
C LEU A 144 12.57 9.13 13.35
N GLN A 145 12.17 10.08 14.19
CA GLN A 145 10.79 10.56 14.23
C GLN A 145 10.44 11.42 13.01
N GLN A 146 11.40 12.17 12.46
CA GLN A 146 11.22 12.89 11.19
C GLN A 146 10.95 11.90 10.04
N GLN A 147 11.73 10.82 9.97
CA GLN A 147 11.53 9.74 9.00
C GLN A 147 10.16 9.06 9.17
N GLN A 148 9.77 8.75 10.40
CA GLN A 148 8.46 8.15 10.70
C GLN A 148 7.29 9.06 10.29
N LEU A 149 7.38 10.36 10.60
CA LEU A 149 6.34 11.32 10.26
C LEU A 149 6.19 11.46 8.74
N THR A 150 7.29 11.63 8.02
CA THR A 150 7.28 11.80 6.56
C THR A 150 6.78 10.54 5.85
N ALA A 151 7.18 9.34 6.30
CA ALA A 151 6.67 8.07 5.78
C ALA A 151 5.17 7.91 6.04
N ALA A 152 4.68 8.29 7.22
CA ALA A 152 3.25 8.24 7.54
C ALA A 152 2.43 9.18 6.62
N MET A 153 2.92 10.40 6.37
CA MET A 153 2.24 11.35 5.48
C MET A 153 2.20 10.86 4.03
N GLN A 154 3.29 10.27 3.53
CA GLN A 154 3.32 9.64 2.21
C GLN A 154 2.31 8.48 2.12
N ARG A 155 2.20 7.66 3.16
CA ARG A 155 1.25 6.56 3.21
C ARG A 155 -0.20 7.04 3.21
N ILE A 156 -0.51 8.10 3.97
CA ILE A 156 -1.83 8.75 3.93
C ILE A 156 -2.13 9.23 2.51
N GLN A 157 -1.17 9.89 1.85
CA GLN A 157 -1.33 10.38 0.49
C GLN A 157 -1.60 9.25 -0.50
N THR A 158 -0.84 8.15 -0.46
CA THR A 158 -1.04 6.98 -1.33
C THR A 158 -2.42 6.36 -1.15
N LEU A 159 -2.87 6.21 0.10
CA LEU A 159 -4.18 5.64 0.41
C LEU A 159 -5.35 6.53 -0.07
N LEU A 160 -5.20 7.86 -0.01
CA LEU A 160 -6.25 8.80 -0.41
C LEU A 160 -6.25 9.14 -1.91
N GLN A 161 -5.11 9.08 -2.59
CA GLN A 161 -5.01 9.38 -4.02
C GLN A 161 -5.59 8.28 -4.92
N GLY A 162 -5.91 7.11 -4.37
CA GLY A 162 -6.59 6.04 -5.11
C GLY A 162 -5.81 5.54 -6.33
N ARG A 163 -4.47 5.69 -6.36
CA ARG A 163 -3.65 5.08 -7.41
C ARG A 163 -3.87 3.57 -7.37
N ALA A 164 -4.05 2.97 -8.54
CA ALA A 164 -4.18 1.52 -8.68
C ALA A 164 -3.01 0.87 -7.93
N PRO A 165 -3.27 -0.04 -6.98
CA PRO A 165 -2.23 -0.55 -6.11
C PRO A 165 -1.21 -1.34 -6.95
N SER A 166 -0.06 -0.72 -7.22
CA SER A 166 1.06 -1.37 -7.88
C SER A 166 1.86 -2.12 -6.82
N TYR A 167 1.88 -3.45 -6.93
CA TYR A 167 2.84 -4.25 -6.20
C TYR A 167 3.94 -4.72 -7.16
N LEU A 168 5.13 -4.96 -6.61
CA LEU A 168 6.26 -5.50 -7.34
C LEU A 168 6.71 -6.81 -6.70
N LEU A 169 7.29 -7.68 -7.51
CA LEU A 169 8.00 -8.87 -7.03
C LEU A 169 9.50 -8.57 -7.15
N ARG A 170 10.24 -8.70 -6.05
CA ARG A 170 11.68 -8.46 -6.00
C ARG A 170 12.42 -9.58 -5.29
N ASP A 171 13.73 -9.60 -5.48
CA ASP A 171 14.61 -10.46 -4.70
C ASP A 171 14.65 -9.99 -3.22
N PRO A 172 14.96 -10.89 -2.28
CA PRO A 172 15.07 -10.56 -0.86
C PRO A 172 16.23 -9.61 -0.56
N GLN A 173 16.03 -8.75 0.42
CA GLN A 173 17.00 -7.84 1.00
C GLN A 173 17.31 -8.23 2.46
N PRO A 174 18.46 -7.79 3.01
CA PRO A 174 18.74 -7.96 4.44
C PRO A 174 17.57 -7.45 5.30
N GLY A 175 17.07 -8.31 6.19
CA GLY A 175 15.90 -8.04 7.04
C GLY A 175 14.59 -8.68 6.59
N ASP A 176 14.38 -8.89 5.29
CA ASP A 176 13.12 -9.47 4.78
C ASP A 176 12.85 -10.86 5.33
N MET A 177 13.90 -11.67 5.52
CA MET A 177 13.76 -13.03 6.03
C MET A 177 13.20 -13.07 7.45
N GLY A 178 13.63 -12.14 8.32
CA GLY A 178 13.03 -11.97 9.64
C GLY A 178 11.59 -11.48 9.55
N LEU A 179 11.30 -10.58 8.62
CA LEU A 179 9.95 -10.09 8.37
C LEU A 179 9.01 -11.19 7.84
N VAL A 180 9.48 -12.07 6.95
CA VAL A 180 8.72 -13.23 6.46
C VAL A 180 8.35 -14.16 7.63
N VAL A 181 9.30 -14.46 8.52
CA VAL A 181 9.03 -15.28 9.71
C VAL A 181 7.96 -14.62 10.58
N GLN A 182 8.16 -13.34 10.92
CA GLN A 182 7.24 -12.57 11.75
C GLN A 182 5.83 -12.53 11.15
N GLN A 183 5.71 -12.15 9.87
CA GLN A 183 4.44 -11.94 9.20
C GLN A 183 3.65 -13.25 9.07
N GLN A 184 4.30 -14.34 8.65
CA GLN A 184 3.62 -15.64 8.56
C GLN A 184 3.22 -16.16 9.93
N ALA A 185 4.10 -16.13 10.93
CA ALA A 185 3.76 -16.57 12.28
C ALA A 185 2.56 -15.80 12.85
N ALA A 186 2.60 -14.47 12.77
CA ALA A 186 1.52 -13.61 13.28
C ALA A 186 0.20 -13.80 12.51
N LEU A 187 0.25 -13.95 11.19
CA LEU A 187 -0.92 -14.18 10.35
C LEU A 187 -1.61 -15.49 10.73
N TYR A 188 -0.84 -16.59 10.80
CA TYR A 188 -1.40 -17.91 11.04
C TYR A 188 -1.84 -18.12 12.50
N ALA A 189 -1.17 -17.48 13.45
CA ALA A 189 -1.65 -17.42 14.83
C ALA A 189 -2.99 -16.66 14.95
N ARG A 190 -3.15 -15.55 14.21
CA ARG A 190 -4.39 -14.75 14.23
C ARG A 190 -5.55 -15.46 13.52
N GLU A 191 -5.32 -16.06 12.36
CA GLU A 191 -6.38 -16.61 11.51
C GLU A 191 -6.70 -18.08 11.82
N TYR A 192 -5.69 -18.88 12.20
CA TYR A 192 -5.84 -20.31 12.41
C TYR A 192 -5.57 -20.75 13.86
N HIS A 193 -5.12 -19.83 14.73
CA HIS A 193 -4.71 -20.10 16.11
C HIS A 193 -3.65 -21.20 16.21
N TRP A 194 -2.71 -21.20 15.26
CA TRP A 194 -1.51 -22.01 15.33
C TRP A 194 -0.54 -21.43 16.37
N ASN A 195 0.22 -22.30 17.03
CA ASN A 195 1.18 -21.91 18.05
C ASN A 195 2.59 -21.69 17.48
N TRP A 196 3.57 -21.47 18.36
CA TRP A 196 4.98 -21.20 18.04
C TRP A 196 5.68 -22.33 17.27
N GLU A 197 5.12 -23.55 17.20
CA GLU A 197 5.70 -24.64 16.40
C GLU A 197 5.71 -24.29 14.91
N PHE A 198 4.71 -23.54 14.43
CA PHE A 198 4.70 -23.04 13.06
C PHE A 198 5.79 -21.99 12.83
N GLU A 199 5.96 -21.06 13.79
CA GLU A 199 7.03 -20.07 13.74
C GLU A 199 8.42 -20.72 13.70
N ALA A 200 8.63 -21.76 14.52
CA ALA A 200 9.86 -22.54 14.53
C ALA A 200 10.13 -23.21 13.17
N LEU A 201 9.12 -23.85 12.56
CA LEU A 201 9.24 -24.43 11.22
C LEU A 201 9.64 -23.41 10.16
N VAL A 202 8.97 -22.25 10.18
CA VAL A 202 9.21 -21.14 9.25
C VAL A 202 10.63 -20.58 9.43
N ALA A 203 11.07 -20.37 10.68
CA ALA A 203 12.41 -19.92 11.00
C ALA A 203 13.48 -20.91 10.56
N GLU A 204 13.25 -22.21 10.72
CA GLU A 204 14.16 -23.27 10.26
C GLU A 204 14.33 -23.25 8.74
N ILE A 205 13.22 -23.17 7.99
CA ILE A 205 13.24 -23.09 6.52
C ILE A 205 14.05 -21.88 6.06
N VAL A 206 13.81 -20.71 6.66
CA VAL A 206 14.50 -19.47 6.31
C VAL A 206 15.98 -19.53 6.68
N ALA A 207 16.33 -20.05 7.85
CA ALA A 207 17.71 -20.19 8.28
C ALA A 207 18.50 -21.14 7.38
N LYS A 208 17.88 -22.26 6.97
CA LYS A 208 18.47 -23.20 6.02
C LYS A 208 18.67 -22.55 4.65
N TYR A 209 17.62 -21.91 4.12
CA TYR A 209 17.70 -21.19 2.84
C TYR A 209 18.87 -20.19 2.85
N LEU A 210 18.98 -19.34 3.87
CA LEU A 210 20.06 -18.35 3.94
C LEU A 210 21.48 -18.93 3.98
N ARG A 211 21.66 -20.12 4.55
CA ARG A 211 22.98 -20.77 4.68
C ARG A 211 23.36 -21.56 3.44
N GLU A 212 22.38 -22.19 2.80
CA GLU A 212 22.59 -23.19 1.74
C GLU A 212 22.13 -22.71 0.36
N PHE A 213 21.67 -21.46 0.25
CA PHE A 213 21.08 -20.90 -0.97
C PHE A 213 21.97 -21.12 -2.20
N ASP A 214 21.37 -21.76 -3.20
CA ASP A 214 21.97 -21.91 -4.53
C ASP A 214 21.14 -21.17 -5.59
N PRO A 215 21.59 -20.01 -6.09
CA PRO A 215 20.83 -19.22 -7.05
C PRO A 215 20.64 -19.90 -8.42
N SER A 216 21.37 -20.98 -8.71
CA SER A 216 21.20 -21.73 -9.96
C SER A 216 19.94 -22.58 -9.96
N CYS A 217 19.46 -23.00 -8.79
CA CYS A 217 18.36 -23.95 -8.66
C CYS A 217 17.33 -23.58 -7.58
N GLU A 218 17.53 -22.50 -6.84
CA GLU A 218 16.63 -21.99 -5.81
C GLU A 218 16.33 -20.50 -6.01
N ARG A 219 15.18 -20.05 -5.51
CA ARG A 219 14.81 -18.64 -5.55
C ARG A 219 13.76 -18.29 -4.50
N CYS A 220 13.77 -17.03 -4.07
CA CYS A 220 12.74 -16.44 -3.23
C CYS A 220 12.23 -15.16 -3.89
N TRP A 221 10.92 -14.94 -3.87
CA TRP A 221 10.33 -13.66 -4.25
C TRP A 221 9.65 -13.03 -3.04
N ILE A 222 9.86 -11.73 -2.91
CA ILE A 222 9.15 -10.86 -1.99
C ILE A 222 8.15 -10.02 -2.78
N ALA A 223 6.88 -10.11 -2.41
CA ALA A 223 5.85 -9.21 -2.91
C ALA A 223 5.84 -7.96 -2.03
N GLU A 224 6.15 -6.81 -2.63
CA GLU A 224 6.14 -5.51 -1.96
C GLU A 224 5.02 -4.63 -2.50
N LYS A 225 4.30 -3.97 -1.59
CA LYS A 225 3.26 -2.99 -1.90
C LYS A 225 3.43 -1.79 -0.99
N ASP A 226 3.56 -0.61 -1.58
CA ASP A 226 3.72 0.66 -0.87
C ASP A 226 4.88 0.65 0.15
N GLY A 227 5.99 -0.03 -0.20
CA GLY A 227 7.18 -0.19 0.66
C GLY A 227 7.05 -1.26 1.73
N GLU A 228 5.92 -1.99 1.79
CA GLU A 228 5.71 -3.06 2.75
C GLU A 228 5.74 -4.45 2.11
N VAL A 229 6.36 -5.41 2.80
CA VAL A 229 6.31 -6.82 2.41
C VAL A 229 4.93 -7.38 2.71
N VAL A 230 4.20 -7.70 1.64
CA VAL A 230 2.83 -8.20 1.69
C VAL A 230 2.71 -9.66 1.23
N GLY A 231 3.81 -10.31 0.91
CA GLY A 231 3.81 -11.72 0.55
C GLY A 231 5.20 -12.23 0.23
N SER A 232 5.33 -13.55 0.23
CA SER A 232 6.55 -14.22 -0.23
C SER A 232 6.24 -15.61 -0.78
N VAL A 233 7.19 -16.15 -1.54
CA VAL A 233 7.19 -17.55 -1.95
C VAL A 233 8.63 -17.99 -2.22
N PHE A 234 8.90 -19.26 -1.99
CA PHE A 234 10.21 -19.87 -2.16
C PHE A 234 10.10 -21.06 -3.11
N VAL A 235 11.10 -21.18 -4.00
CA VAL A 235 11.43 -22.41 -4.71
C VAL A 235 12.74 -22.90 -4.13
N ILE A 236 12.72 -24.09 -3.53
CA ILE A 236 13.92 -24.75 -3.00
C ILE A 236 14.10 -26.09 -3.70
N ARG A 237 15.33 -26.62 -3.71
CA ARG A 237 15.61 -27.93 -4.28
C ARG A 237 15.00 -29.03 -3.40
N HIS A 238 14.24 -29.96 -3.99
CA HIS A 238 13.80 -31.18 -3.31
C HIS A 238 14.75 -32.35 -3.60
N ASP A 239 15.04 -32.55 -4.89
CA ASP A 239 16.00 -33.50 -5.44
C ASP A 239 16.56 -32.94 -6.77
N GLU A 240 17.30 -33.75 -7.54
CA GLU A 240 17.94 -33.33 -8.80
C GLU A 240 16.95 -32.85 -9.87
N THR A 241 15.71 -33.33 -9.85
CA THR A 241 14.71 -33.08 -10.90
C THR A 241 13.43 -32.44 -10.38
N THR A 242 13.26 -32.36 -9.07
CA THR A 242 12.07 -31.83 -8.41
C THR A 242 12.37 -30.57 -7.61
N ALA A 243 11.61 -29.51 -7.89
CA ALA A 243 11.55 -28.30 -7.08
C ALA A 243 10.47 -28.42 -6.00
N LYS A 244 10.65 -27.75 -4.86
CA LYS A 244 9.63 -27.61 -3.84
C LYS A 244 9.21 -26.15 -3.65
N LEU A 245 7.92 -25.88 -3.84
CA LEU A 245 7.32 -24.60 -3.50
C LEU A 245 7.05 -24.57 -1.99
N ARG A 246 7.58 -23.55 -1.32
CA ARG A 246 7.39 -23.34 0.12
C ARG A 246 7.03 -21.90 0.43
N MET A 247 6.53 -21.71 1.65
CA MET A 247 6.42 -20.39 2.28
C MET A 247 5.56 -19.39 1.49
N LEU A 248 4.60 -19.88 0.70
CA LEU A 248 3.65 -19.00 0.01
C LEU A 248 2.75 -18.34 1.04
N TYR A 249 2.77 -17.02 1.09
CA TYR A 249 1.76 -16.24 1.81
C TYR A 249 1.47 -14.93 1.10
N VAL A 250 0.26 -14.43 1.35
CA VAL A 250 -0.16 -13.07 0.99
C VAL A 250 -0.89 -12.50 2.19
N ASP A 251 -0.44 -11.34 2.65
CA ASP A 251 -1.05 -10.59 3.74
C ASP A 251 -2.52 -10.26 3.42
N ALA A 252 -3.37 -10.26 4.45
CA ALA A 252 -4.79 -10.01 4.31
C ALA A 252 -5.10 -8.68 3.60
N SER A 253 -4.26 -7.64 3.79
CA SER A 253 -4.41 -6.33 3.14
C SER A 253 -4.15 -6.34 1.63
N ALA A 254 -3.54 -7.41 1.09
CA ALA A 254 -3.14 -7.53 -0.30
C ALA A 254 -3.82 -8.73 -1.03
N ARG A 255 -4.75 -9.42 -0.37
CA ARG A 255 -5.56 -10.49 -0.99
C ARG A 255 -6.51 -9.91 -2.05
N GLY A 256 -6.87 -10.73 -3.04
CA GLY A 256 -7.73 -10.31 -4.16
C GLY A 256 -7.03 -9.50 -5.26
N MET A 257 -5.74 -9.19 -5.10
CA MET A 257 -4.95 -8.43 -6.08
C MET A 257 -4.19 -9.32 -7.10
N GLY A 258 -4.43 -10.63 -7.10
CA GLY A 258 -3.72 -11.57 -7.97
C GLY A 258 -2.27 -11.89 -7.57
N ILE A 259 -1.78 -11.37 -6.44
CA ILE A 259 -0.39 -11.57 -5.98
C ILE A 259 -0.06 -13.06 -5.82
N GLY A 260 -0.94 -13.84 -5.17
CA GLY A 260 -0.71 -15.27 -4.95
C GLY A 260 -0.55 -16.04 -6.27
N GLN A 261 -1.40 -15.76 -7.26
CA GLN A 261 -1.28 -16.37 -8.59
C GLN A 261 0.03 -16.00 -9.26
N ARG A 262 0.39 -14.72 -9.24
CA ARG A 262 1.64 -14.26 -9.85
C ARG A 262 2.87 -14.89 -9.17
N LEU A 263 2.89 -15.00 -7.84
CA LEU A 263 3.96 -15.68 -7.09
C LEU A 263 4.10 -17.14 -7.54
N VAL A 264 3.00 -17.89 -7.65
CA VAL A 264 3.01 -19.28 -8.11
C VAL A 264 3.48 -19.37 -9.57
N ASP A 265 3.03 -18.47 -10.45
CA ASP A 265 3.44 -18.43 -11.85
C ASP A 265 4.95 -18.17 -12.00
N GLU A 266 5.54 -17.29 -11.17
CA GLU A 266 6.98 -17.06 -11.13
C GLU A 266 7.74 -18.31 -10.66
N CYS A 267 7.23 -19.02 -9.64
CA CYS A 267 7.84 -20.27 -9.18
C CYS A 267 7.90 -21.31 -10.30
N LEU A 268 6.78 -21.53 -11.00
CA LEU A 268 6.68 -22.49 -12.10
C LEU A 268 7.58 -22.10 -13.27
N ARG A 269 7.63 -20.80 -13.60
CA ARG A 269 8.50 -20.30 -14.67
C ARG A 269 9.96 -20.52 -14.32
N PHE A 270 10.39 -20.13 -13.12
CA PHE A 270 11.76 -20.35 -12.68
C PHE A 270 12.13 -21.83 -12.66
N ALA A 271 11.26 -22.69 -12.13
CA ALA A 271 11.57 -24.10 -12.02
C ALA A 271 11.80 -24.75 -13.40
N ARG A 272 11.00 -24.40 -14.42
CA ARG A 272 11.25 -24.80 -15.81
C ARG A 272 12.59 -24.31 -16.33
N HIS A 273 12.94 -23.05 -16.08
CA HIS A 273 14.20 -22.47 -16.54
C HIS A 273 15.41 -23.09 -15.85
N ALA A 274 15.28 -23.48 -14.58
CA ALA A 274 16.29 -24.20 -13.82
C ALA A 274 16.40 -25.68 -14.20
N GLY A 275 15.54 -26.19 -15.10
CA GLY A 275 15.59 -27.57 -15.61
C GLY A 275 14.86 -28.60 -14.75
N TYR A 276 14.06 -28.18 -13.77
CA TYR A 276 13.22 -29.09 -13.02
C TYR A 276 12.10 -29.66 -13.90
N GLN A 277 11.80 -30.94 -13.68
CA GLN A 277 10.74 -31.68 -14.40
C GLN A 277 9.44 -31.71 -13.60
N ARG A 278 9.52 -31.53 -12.28
CA ARG A 278 8.39 -31.62 -11.36
C ARG A 278 8.48 -30.55 -10.27
N MET A 279 7.33 -30.10 -9.80
CA MET A 279 7.23 -29.26 -8.60
C MET A 279 6.29 -29.90 -7.59
N VAL A 280 6.70 -29.92 -6.33
CA VAL A 280 5.90 -30.40 -5.19
C VAL A 280 5.68 -29.29 -4.17
N LEU A 281 4.64 -29.41 -3.35
CA LEU A 281 4.39 -28.54 -2.21
C LEU A 281 3.71 -29.30 -1.08
N TRP A 282 3.87 -28.78 0.13
CA TRP A 282 3.21 -29.30 1.33
C TRP A 282 2.38 -28.18 1.96
N THR A 283 1.15 -28.50 2.33
CA THR A 283 0.20 -27.55 2.90
C THR A 283 -0.76 -28.23 3.88
N MET A 284 -1.67 -27.46 4.48
CA MET A 284 -2.75 -27.97 5.32
C MET A 284 -4.08 -27.78 4.61
N SER A 285 -4.97 -28.78 4.66
CA SER A 285 -6.29 -28.71 4.01
C SER A 285 -7.15 -27.54 4.52
N ALA A 286 -6.90 -27.07 5.75
CA ALA A 286 -7.53 -25.89 6.33
C ALA A 286 -7.23 -24.58 5.57
N LEU A 287 -6.16 -24.52 4.78
CA LEU A 287 -5.76 -23.37 3.98
C LEU A 287 -6.50 -23.34 2.63
N THR A 288 -7.83 -23.32 2.68
CA THR A 288 -8.70 -23.55 1.52
C THR A 288 -8.42 -22.63 0.32
N ASP A 289 -8.07 -21.36 0.55
CA ASP A 289 -7.73 -20.42 -0.53
C ASP A 289 -6.40 -20.79 -1.21
N ALA A 290 -5.41 -21.27 -0.45
CA ALA A 290 -4.15 -21.77 -1.00
C ALA A 290 -4.38 -23.06 -1.80
N CYS A 291 -5.19 -24.01 -1.29
CA CYS A 291 -5.51 -25.24 -2.02
C CYS A 291 -6.21 -24.94 -3.35
N LYS A 292 -7.18 -24.01 -3.39
CA LYS A 292 -7.82 -23.58 -4.64
C LYS A 292 -6.83 -22.93 -5.61
N LEU A 293 -5.88 -22.15 -5.09
CA LEU A 293 -4.84 -21.53 -5.89
C LEU A 293 -3.93 -22.58 -6.54
N TYR A 294 -3.48 -23.58 -5.77
CA TYR A 294 -2.65 -24.67 -6.29
C TYR A 294 -3.38 -25.50 -7.33
N GLN A 295 -4.65 -25.85 -7.08
CA GLN A 295 -5.47 -26.58 -8.03
C GLN A 295 -5.65 -25.81 -9.35
N LYS A 296 -5.92 -24.50 -9.29
CA LYS A 296 -5.98 -23.64 -10.50
C LYS A 296 -4.64 -23.54 -11.22
N ALA A 297 -3.55 -23.57 -10.47
CA ALA A 297 -2.20 -23.64 -11.00
C ALA A 297 -1.81 -25.07 -11.43
N GLY A 298 -2.75 -26.02 -11.56
CA GLY A 298 -2.51 -27.34 -12.13
C GLY A 298 -1.74 -28.30 -11.22
N PHE A 299 -1.69 -28.04 -9.91
CA PHE A 299 -1.23 -29.04 -8.95
C PHE A 299 -2.33 -30.04 -8.65
N GLU A 300 -1.93 -31.29 -8.50
CA GLU A 300 -2.78 -32.41 -8.14
C GLU A 300 -2.42 -32.91 -6.74
N LEU A 301 -3.42 -33.24 -5.94
CA LEU A 301 -3.23 -33.84 -4.62
C LEU A 301 -2.72 -35.27 -4.79
N ILE A 302 -1.56 -35.58 -4.22
CA ILE A 302 -0.94 -36.91 -4.32
C ILE A 302 -0.94 -37.67 -2.98
N GLU A 303 -1.08 -36.95 -1.87
CA GLU A 303 -1.02 -37.53 -0.52
C GLU A 303 -1.81 -36.64 0.45
N GLU A 304 -2.55 -37.26 1.35
CA GLU A 304 -3.29 -36.60 2.41
C GLU A 304 -3.27 -37.44 3.68
N GLU A 305 -2.84 -36.85 4.79
CA GLU A 305 -2.68 -37.56 6.06
C GLU A 305 -3.13 -36.70 7.26
N PRO A 306 -3.92 -37.26 8.20
CA PRO A 306 -4.19 -36.63 9.48
C PRO A 306 -2.90 -36.42 10.27
N THR A 307 -2.72 -35.25 10.87
CA THR A 307 -1.54 -34.92 11.67
C THR A 307 -1.91 -34.11 12.91
N GLN A 308 -1.13 -34.25 13.96
CA GLN A 308 -1.16 -33.32 15.09
C GLN A 308 -0.03 -32.31 14.88
N SER A 309 -0.36 -31.08 14.52
CA SER A 309 0.63 -30.04 14.19
C SER A 309 0.15 -28.67 14.66
N PHE A 310 1.08 -27.84 15.12
CA PHE A 310 0.83 -26.44 15.50
C PHE A 310 -0.21 -26.30 16.62
N GLY A 311 -0.21 -27.27 17.54
CA GLY A 311 -1.15 -27.37 18.65
C GLY A 311 -2.58 -27.83 18.26
N LYS A 312 -2.80 -28.33 17.05
CA LYS A 312 -4.14 -28.72 16.56
C LYS A 312 -4.16 -30.04 15.78
N PRO A 313 -5.29 -30.77 15.77
CA PRO A 313 -5.52 -31.80 14.77
C PRO A 313 -5.75 -31.14 13.41
N LEU A 314 -4.91 -31.46 12.44
CA LEU A 314 -4.93 -30.94 11.08
C LEU A 314 -4.87 -32.11 10.10
N VAL A 315 -5.02 -31.78 8.82
CA VAL A 315 -4.80 -32.72 7.73
C VAL A 315 -3.77 -32.11 6.81
N SER A 316 -2.62 -32.76 6.74
CA SER A 316 -1.53 -32.36 5.86
C SER A 316 -1.76 -32.90 4.46
N GLN A 317 -1.37 -32.13 3.45
CA GLN A 317 -1.54 -32.48 2.05
C GLN A 317 -0.25 -32.22 1.29
N THR A 318 0.17 -33.21 0.49
CA THR A 318 1.23 -33.05 -0.50
C THR A 318 0.60 -32.95 -1.88
N TRP A 319 0.96 -31.90 -2.62
CA TRP A 319 0.49 -31.68 -3.99
C TRP A 319 1.68 -31.67 -4.94
N ALA A 320 1.47 -32.10 -6.17
CA ALA A 320 2.51 -32.15 -7.19
C ALA A 320 2.00 -31.74 -8.57
N ARG A 321 2.92 -31.25 -9.40
CA ARG A 321 2.68 -30.86 -10.78
C ARG A 321 3.90 -31.17 -11.63
N ASP A 322 3.69 -31.76 -12.80
CA ASP A 322 4.74 -31.87 -13.82
C ASP A 322 4.87 -30.54 -14.60
N LEU A 323 6.11 -30.17 -14.96
CA LEU A 323 6.47 -28.83 -15.45
C LEU A 323 6.51 -28.72 -16.97
#